data_AF-A0A3S1ECL5-F1
#
_entry.id   AF-A0A3S1ECL5-F1
#
_cell.length_a   1.000
_cell.length_b   1.000
_cell.length_c   1.000
_cell.angle_alpha   90.00
_cell.angle_beta   90.00
_cell.angle_gamma   90.00
#
_symmetry.space_group_name_H-M   'P 1'
#
loop_
_entity.id
_entity.type
_entity.pdbx_description
1 polymer ?
#
loop_
_entity_poly.entity_id
_entity_poly.type
_entity_poly.pdbx_seq_one_letter_code
_entity_poly.pdbx_strand_id
1 'polypeptide(L)'
;HGRGGHAAMPHLAINPLPVAARILLAIEALPGRLTDVHSPAIVTVGSLRAGEAFNTIPDAAFLTGTVRTFDHQVQKTLEMAIRRIAKNEAEAFGASVDIRYETPFAPTINTPAQADAMIAIANEVMGSE
;
A
#
# COMPACT_ATOMS: atom_id res chain seq x y z
N HIS A 1 -1.52 1.20 16.36
CA HIS A 1 -1.99 1.43 17.74
C HIS A 1 -1.11 2.45 18.43
N GLY A 2 -1.73 3.44 19.03
CA GLY A 2 -1.11 4.39 19.93
C GLY A 2 -1.68 4.22 21.33
N ARG A 3 -1.85 5.34 22.02
CA ARG A 3 -2.53 5.44 23.32
C ARG A 3 -3.25 6.77 23.36
N GLY A 4 -4.56 6.73 23.46
CA GLY A 4 -5.40 7.92 23.44
C GLY A 4 -5.25 8.79 24.68
N GLY A 5 -5.90 9.94 24.66
CA GLY A 5 -5.87 10.87 25.79
C GLY A 5 -6.42 12.26 25.45
N HIS A 6 -6.44 13.14 26.44
CA HIS A 6 -6.88 14.52 26.25
C HIS A 6 -5.86 15.29 25.39
N ALA A 7 -6.32 16.02 24.37
CA ALA A 7 -5.41 16.73 23.45
C ALA A 7 -4.55 17.81 24.13
N ALA A 8 -5.00 18.36 25.26
CA ALA A 8 -4.21 19.29 26.08
C ALA A 8 -3.11 18.61 26.94
N MET A 9 -3.05 17.28 27.00
CA MET A 9 -2.03 16.53 27.75
C MET A 9 -1.31 15.49 26.86
N PRO A 10 -0.71 15.92 25.75
CA PRO A 10 -0.19 14.99 24.73
C PRO A 10 0.97 14.13 25.24
N HIS A 11 1.72 14.58 26.25
CA HIS A 11 2.83 13.84 26.85
C HIS A 11 2.42 12.56 27.58
N LEU A 12 1.12 12.38 27.88
CA LEU A 12 0.57 11.15 28.46
C LEU A 12 0.08 10.16 27.40
N ALA A 13 -0.01 10.59 26.15
CA ALA A 13 -0.56 9.85 25.02
C ALA A 13 0.54 9.42 24.03
N ILE A 14 0.18 8.52 23.11
CA ILE A 14 0.96 8.17 21.92
C ILE A 14 0.04 8.41 20.74
N ASN A 15 0.22 9.53 20.04
CA ASN A 15 -0.72 9.96 19.02
C ASN A 15 -0.52 9.18 17.70
N PRO A 16 -1.49 8.36 17.26
CA PRO A 16 -1.35 7.55 16.05
C PRO A 16 -1.61 8.35 14.76
N LEU A 17 -2.19 9.55 14.81
CA LEU A 17 -2.47 10.39 13.64
C LEU A 17 -1.19 10.75 12.84
N PRO A 18 -0.16 11.37 13.45
CA PRO A 18 1.07 11.70 12.73
C PRO A 18 1.82 10.45 12.27
N VAL A 19 1.78 9.36 13.04
CA VAL A 19 2.40 8.08 12.67
C VAL A 19 1.76 7.52 11.40
N ALA A 20 0.43 7.49 11.36
CA ALA A 20 -0.33 7.01 10.21
C ALA A 20 -0.07 7.86 8.96
N ALA A 21 0.00 9.18 9.09
CA ALA A 21 0.33 10.09 7.99
C ALA A 21 1.74 9.83 7.43
N ARG A 22 2.73 9.63 8.31
CA ARG A 22 4.11 9.31 7.90
C ARG A 22 4.19 7.97 7.18
N ILE A 23 3.51 6.94 7.70
CA ILE A 23 3.42 5.64 7.04
C ILE A 23 2.80 5.79 5.66
N LEU A 24 1.67 6.48 5.53
CA LEU A 24 0.99 6.73 4.25
C LEU A 24 1.94 7.35 3.22
N LEU A 25 2.56 8.48 3.58
CA LEU A 25 3.45 9.20 2.68
C LEU A 25 4.65 8.34 2.25
N ALA A 26 5.22 7.59 3.19
CA ALA A 26 6.37 6.74 2.92
C ALA A 26 6.02 5.57 2.00
N ILE A 27 4.88 4.90 2.18
CA ILE A 27 4.51 3.73 1.37
C ILE A 27 4.07 4.10 -0.03
N GLU A 28 3.37 5.22 -0.23
CA GLU A 28 2.97 5.67 -1.58
C GLU A 28 4.18 6.08 -2.43
N ALA A 29 5.26 6.54 -1.81
CA ALA A 29 6.49 6.88 -2.52
C ALA A 29 7.33 5.67 -2.96
N LEU A 30 7.03 4.45 -2.47
CA LEU A 30 7.88 3.28 -2.70
C LEU A 30 8.09 2.89 -4.17
N PRO A 31 7.06 2.85 -5.03
CA PRO A 31 7.25 2.43 -6.41
C PRO A 31 8.34 3.23 -7.12
N GLY A 32 8.34 4.56 -6.96
CA GLY A 32 9.33 5.45 -7.58
C GLY A 32 10.77 5.29 -7.07
N ARG A 33 11.02 4.38 -6.11
CA ARG A 33 12.36 4.12 -5.54
C ARG A 33 12.76 2.64 -5.56
N LEU A 34 11.79 1.73 -5.65
CA LEU A 34 12.02 0.29 -5.50
C LEU A 34 11.64 -0.54 -6.73
N THR A 35 11.06 0.06 -7.77
CA THR A 35 10.66 -0.68 -8.97
C THR A 35 11.35 -0.16 -10.21
N ASP A 36 11.76 -1.10 -11.07
CA ASP A 36 12.26 -0.79 -12.40
C ASP A 36 11.14 -0.23 -13.29
N VAL A 37 11.47 0.66 -14.22
CA VAL A 37 10.50 1.25 -15.15
C VAL A 37 9.81 0.19 -16.04
N HIS A 38 10.47 -0.94 -16.28
CA HIS A 38 9.95 -2.07 -17.05
C HIS A 38 9.10 -3.04 -16.21
N SER A 39 9.15 -2.97 -14.88
CA SER A 39 8.31 -3.75 -13.96
C SER A 39 7.46 -2.80 -13.10
N PRO A 40 6.46 -2.11 -13.69
CA PRO A 40 5.73 -1.07 -12.99
C PRO A 40 4.97 -1.63 -11.78
N ALA A 41 4.87 -0.79 -10.75
CA ALA A 41 4.00 -1.03 -9.63
C ALA A 41 3.32 0.25 -9.16
N ILE A 42 2.19 0.07 -8.49
CA ILE A 42 1.41 1.13 -7.89
C ILE A 42 1.10 0.73 -6.45
N VAL A 43 1.29 1.67 -5.53
CA VAL A 43 0.81 1.58 -4.14
C VAL A 43 -0.15 2.75 -3.95
N THR A 44 -1.34 2.46 -3.45
CA THR A 44 -2.37 3.50 -3.22
C THR A 44 -3.07 3.25 -1.90
N VAL A 45 -3.14 4.27 -1.05
CA VAL A 45 -3.94 4.26 0.17
C VAL A 45 -5.34 4.78 -0.17
N GLY A 46 -6.33 3.89 -0.10
CA GLY A 46 -7.73 4.20 -0.39
C GLY A 46 -8.50 4.71 0.83
N SER A 47 -8.01 4.51 2.04
CA SER A 47 -8.64 5.00 3.27
C SER A 47 -7.63 5.22 4.39
N LEU A 48 -7.79 6.35 5.09
CA LEU A 48 -7.15 6.67 6.36
C LEU A 48 -8.25 7.09 7.34
N ARG A 49 -8.37 6.42 8.48
CA ARG A 49 -9.38 6.72 9.52
C ARG A 49 -8.75 6.77 10.89
N ALA A 50 -9.00 7.84 11.65
CA ALA A 50 -8.54 7.99 13.03
C ALA A 50 -9.25 9.15 13.73
N GLY A 51 -9.71 8.92 14.97
CA GLY A 51 -10.34 9.93 15.81
C GLY A 51 -11.74 10.37 15.35
N GLU A 52 -12.44 11.03 16.26
CA GLU A 52 -13.79 11.58 16.04
C GLU A 52 -13.90 12.98 16.65
N ALA A 53 -13.54 13.11 17.94
CA ALA A 53 -13.58 14.39 18.66
C ALA A 53 -12.29 15.21 18.43
N PHE A 54 -12.45 16.52 18.20
CA PHE A 54 -11.33 17.43 17.91
C PHE A 54 -10.35 17.64 19.08
N ASN A 55 -10.79 17.39 20.32
CA ASN A 55 -10.03 17.62 21.54
C ASN A 55 -9.51 16.33 22.19
N THR A 56 -9.52 15.20 21.46
CA THR A 56 -9.08 13.89 21.94
C THR A 56 -8.06 13.29 20.98
N ILE A 57 -7.01 12.70 21.53
CA ILE A 57 -6.06 11.86 20.79
C ILE A 57 -6.64 10.45 20.73
N PRO A 58 -6.82 9.84 19.55
CA PRO A 58 -7.40 8.49 19.44
C PRO A 58 -6.41 7.40 19.84
N ASP A 59 -6.93 6.22 20.19
CA ASP A 59 -6.13 5.03 20.50
C ASP A 59 -5.53 4.37 19.25
N ALA A 60 -6.14 4.55 18.08
CA ALA A 60 -5.72 3.88 16.86
C ALA A 60 -5.98 4.72 15.61
N ALA A 61 -5.25 4.36 14.55
CA ALA A 61 -5.45 4.82 13.19
C ALA A 61 -5.42 3.61 12.26
N PHE A 62 -6.26 3.62 11.24
CA PHE A 62 -6.41 2.54 10.26
C PHE A 62 -6.09 3.06 8.87
N LEU A 63 -5.19 2.35 8.18
CA LEU A 63 -4.90 2.57 6.77
C LEU A 63 -5.37 1.35 5.98
N THR A 64 -5.96 1.59 4.81
CA THR A 64 -6.34 0.52 3.88
C THR A 64 -6.01 0.97 2.47
N GLY A 65 -5.41 0.07 1.70
CA GLY A 65 -4.90 0.38 0.37
C GLY A 65 -4.72 -0.86 -0.49
N THR A 66 -4.18 -0.65 -1.68
CA THR A 66 -3.90 -1.69 -2.66
C THR A 66 -2.47 -1.56 -3.18
N VAL A 67 -1.89 -2.70 -3.54
CA VAL A 67 -0.67 -2.78 -4.33
C VAL A 67 -1.00 -3.47 -5.65
N ARG A 68 -0.56 -2.90 -6.77
CA ARG A 68 -0.75 -3.47 -8.11
C ARG A 68 0.58 -3.58 -8.82
N THR A 69 0.88 -4.75 -9.35
CA THR A 69 2.03 -4.99 -10.24
C THR A 69 1.80 -6.31 -10.98
N PHE A 70 2.40 -6.46 -12.17
CA PHE A 70 2.44 -7.72 -12.91
C PHE A 70 3.64 -8.59 -12.54
N ASP A 71 4.59 -8.05 -11.78
CA ASP A 71 5.82 -8.74 -11.38
C ASP A 71 5.73 -9.21 -9.93
N HIS A 72 5.74 -10.52 -9.74
CA HIS A 72 5.64 -11.14 -8.42
C HIS A 72 6.86 -10.86 -7.52
N GLN A 73 8.05 -10.70 -8.10
CA GLN A 73 9.24 -10.35 -7.33
C GLN A 73 9.17 -8.90 -6.85
N VAL A 74 8.66 -7.99 -7.69
CA VAL A 74 8.37 -6.61 -7.29
C VAL A 74 7.31 -6.57 -6.18
N GLN A 75 6.25 -7.37 -6.28
CA GLN A 75 5.22 -7.44 -5.26
C GLN A 75 5.79 -7.85 -3.89
N LYS A 76 6.63 -8.89 -3.84
CA LYS A 76 7.30 -9.32 -2.61
C LYS A 76 8.20 -8.24 -2.02
N THR A 77 8.98 -7.57 -2.88
CA THR A 77 9.86 -6.47 -2.47
C THR A 77 9.05 -5.33 -1.84
N LEU A 78 7.94 -4.94 -2.47
CA LEU A 78 7.05 -3.90 -1.94
C LEU A 78 6.39 -4.33 -0.63
N GLU A 79 5.89 -5.57 -0.52
CA GLU A 79 5.31 -6.06 0.73
C GLU A 79 6.32 -5.98 1.89
N MET A 80 7.54 -6.48 1.68
CA MET A 80 8.60 -6.42 2.70
C MET A 80 8.94 -4.97 3.08
N ALA A 81 9.03 -4.08 2.09
CA ALA A 81 9.34 -2.67 2.32
C ALA A 81 8.22 -1.96 3.10
N ILE A 82 6.95 -2.17 2.72
CA ILE A 82 5.77 -1.65 3.42
C ILE A 82 5.78 -2.11 4.87
N ARG A 83 5.95 -3.41 5.11
CA ARG A 83 5.99 -3.97 6.48
C ARG A 83 7.09 -3.35 7.33
N ARG A 84 8.30 -3.24 6.77
CA ARG A 84 9.45 -2.66 7.44
C ARG A 84 9.24 -1.18 7.76
N ILE A 85 8.81 -0.38 6.78
CA ILE A 85 8.59 1.07 6.96
C ILE A 85 7.51 1.32 7.99
N ALA A 86 6.37 0.63 7.88
CA ALA A 86 5.27 0.79 8.82
C ALA A 86 5.69 0.45 10.26
N LYS A 87 6.46 -0.64 10.44
CA LYS A 87 6.99 -1.01 11.75
C LYS A 87 7.96 0.04 12.29
N ASN A 88 8.92 0.48 11.49
CA ASN A 88 9.93 1.45 11.91
C ASN A 88 9.31 2.81 12.26
N GLU A 89 8.36 3.30 11.45
CA GLU A 89 7.66 4.55 11.72
C GLU A 89 6.78 4.44 12.97
N ALA A 90 6.15 3.29 13.24
CA ALA A 90 5.41 3.10 14.48
C ALA A 90 6.36 3.10 15.71
N GLU A 91 7.44 2.31 15.65
CA GLU A 91 8.42 2.19 16.74
C GLU A 91 9.09 3.52 17.07
N ALA A 92 9.41 4.34 16.05
CA ALA A 92 10.03 5.65 16.24
C ALA A 92 9.21 6.61 17.12
N PHE A 93 7.90 6.39 17.25
CA PHE A 93 6.99 7.21 18.05
C PHE A 93 6.43 6.44 19.26
N GLY A 94 6.96 5.25 19.57
CA GLY A 94 6.46 4.39 20.65
C GLY A 94 5.11 3.73 20.34
N ALA A 95 4.63 3.80 19.10
CA ALA A 95 3.43 3.13 18.64
C ALA A 95 3.73 1.68 18.21
N SER A 96 2.69 0.90 17.98
CA SER A 96 2.78 -0.42 17.34
C SER A 96 1.90 -0.48 16.10
N VAL A 97 2.13 -1.46 15.22
CA VAL A 97 1.34 -1.63 13.99
C VAL A 97 1.08 -3.10 13.73
N ASP A 98 -0.18 -3.42 13.39
CA ASP A 98 -0.57 -4.71 12.85
C ASP A 98 -0.78 -4.58 11.35
N ILE A 99 -0.22 -5.51 10.57
CA ILE A 99 -0.23 -5.43 9.11
C ILE A 99 -0.81 -6.71 8.53
N ARG A 100 -2.02 -6.58 7.98
CA ARG A 100 -2.65 -7.60 7.14
C ARG A 100 -2.40 -7.24 5.68
N TYR A 101 -1.66 -8.10 4.99
CA TYR A 101 -1.39 -7.98 3.56
C TYR A 101 -1.84 -9.27 2.89
N GLU A 102 -2.67 -9.15 1.87
CA GLU A 102 -3.23 -10.28 1.14
C GLU A 102 -2.92 -10.15 -0.33
N THR A 103 -2.57 -11.29 -0.95
CA THR A 103 -2.33 -11.39 -2.39
C THR A 103 -3.39 -12.32 -2.97
N PRO A 104 -4.62 -11.83 -3.22
CA PRO A 104 -5.73 -12.69 -3.57
C PRO A 104 -5.62 -13.29 -4.98
N PHE A 105 -4.85 -12.67 -5.89
CA PHE A 105 -4.76 -13.09 -7.28
C PHE A 105 -3.34 -12.92 -7.83
N ALA A 106 -2.93 -13.86 -8.68
CA ALA A 106 -1.75 -13.73 -9.53
C ALA A 106 -2.09 -12.89 -10.78
N PRO A 107 -1.11 -12.24 -11.41
CA PRO A 107 -1.33 -11.57 -12.69
C PRO A 107 -1.80 -12.57 -13.75
N THR A 108 -2.69 -12.12 -14.64
CA THR A 108 -3.08 -12.90 -15.82
C THR A 108 -1.94 -12.87 -16.84
N ILE A 109 -1.43 -14.04 -17.21
CA ILE A 109 -0.36 -14.18 -18.21
C ILE A 109 -0.92 -14.95 -19.39
N ASN A 110 -1.10 -14.28 -20.53
CA ASN A 110 -1.54 -14.92 -21.76
C ASN A 110 -0.40 -15.76 -22.35
N THR A 111 -0.71 -16.98 -22.81
CA THR A 111 0.27 -17.80 -23.52
C THR A 111 0.58 -17.18 -24.89
N PRO A 112 1.86 -16.93 -25.23
CA PRO A 112 2.23 -16.18 -26.43
C PRO A 112 1.61 -16.74 -27.72
N ALA A 113 1.77 -18.04 -27.96
CA ALA A 113 1.25 -18.66 -29.18
C ALA A 113 -0.29 -18.52 -29.35
N GLN A 114 -1.03 -18.54 -28.25
CA GLN A 114 -2.50 -18.39 -28.28
C GLN A 114 -2.89 -16.93 -28.43
N ALA A 115 -2.15 -16.00 -27.81
CA ALA A 115 -2.34 -14.57 -28.00
C ALA A 115 -2.10 -14.17 -29.46
N ASP A 116 -1.00 -14.64 -30.05
CA ASP A 116 -0.63 -14.36 -31.44
C ASP A 116 -1.68 -14.91 -32.41
N ALA A 117 -2.16 -16.15 -32.17
CA ALA A 117 -3.22 -16.74 -32.97
C ALA A 117 -4.52 -15.92 -32.91
N MET A 118 -4.92 -15.45 -31.73
CA MET A 118 -6.13 -14.63 -31.60
C MET A 118 -5.97 -13.24 -32.22
N ILE A 119 -4.78 -12.65 -32.18
CA ILE A 119 -4.49 -11.39 -32.89
C ILE A 119 -4.64 -11.60 -34.40
N ALA A 120 -4.09 -12.68 -34.95
CA ALA A 120 -4.21 -12.98 -36.38
C ALA A 120 -5.67 -13.14 -36.82
N ILE A 121 -6.47 -13.91 -36.06
CA ILE A 121 -7.90 -14.11 -36.34
C ILE A 121 -8.68 -12.79 -36.21
N ALA A 122 -8.39 -12.00 -35.17
CA ALA A 122 -9.06 -10.71 -34.97
C ALA A 122 -8.83 -9.76 -36.16
N ASN A 123 -7.60 -9.70 -36.67
CA ASN A 123 -7.25 -8.90 -37.85
C ASN A 123 -7.94 -9.39 -39.13
N GLU A 124 -8.12 -10.70 -39.30
CA GLU A 124 -8.84 -11.27 -40.44
C GLU A 124 -10.33 -10.91 -40.42
N VAL A 125 -10.96 -11.01 -39.25
CA VAL A 125 -12.42 -10.80 -39.12
C VAL A 125 -12.79 -9.31 -39.12
N MET A 126 -12.00 -8.48 -38.44
CA MET A 126 -12.33 -7.07 -38.20
C MET A 126 -11.57 -6.09 -39.11
N GLY A 127 -10.54 -6.56 -39.82
CA GLY A 127 -9.57 -5.71 -40.50
C GLY A 127 -8.47 -5.23 -39.56
N SER A 128 -7.30 -4.92 -40.12
CA SER A 128 -6.18 -4.28 -39.40
C SER A 128 -6.30 -2.76 -39.49
N GLU A 129 -6.24 -2.04 -38.36
CA GLU A 129 -5.80 -0.63 -38.35
C GLU A 129 -4.28 -0.54 -38.47
#